data_AF-A0A8B8GAD3-F1
#
_entry.id   AF-A0A8B8GAD3-F1
#
_cell.length_a   1.000
_cell.length_b   1.000
_cell.length_c   1.000
_cell.angle_alpha   90.00
_cell.angle_beta   90.00
_cell.angle_gamma   90.00
#
_symmetry.space_group_name_H-M   'P 1'
#
loop_
_entity.id
_entity.type
_entity.pdbx_description
1 polymer ?
#
loop_
_entity_poly.entity_id
_entity_poly.type
_entity_poly.pdbx_seq_one_letter_code
_entity_poly.pdbx_strand_id
1 'polypeptide(L)'
;MDRKRRKIENENRQLCPEWMDLYCFILPDRVGALPVCLICNQTVAVMKVFNIKRHYETHKSFAEKFPLGTGLRKTKIENLKMKYKSATQILSQAMTEQQKCAQASLQIS
;
A
#
# COMPACT_ATOMS: atom_id res chain seq x y z
N MET A 1 20.16 -5.64 -28.42
CA MET A 1 20.54 -5.38 -27.01
C MET A 1 19.30 -5.50 -26.15
N ASP A 2 18.87 -6.74 -25.91
CA ASP A 2 17.70 -7.07 -25.11
C ASP A 2 17.90 -6.59 -23.66
N ARG A 3 17.14 -5.57 -23.26
CA ARG A 3 17.04 -5.19 -21.85
C ARG A 3 16.37 -6.34 -21.10
N LYS A 4 17.18 -7.24 -20.56
CA LYS A 4 16.77 -8.30 -19.63
C LYS A 4 15.92 -7.66 -18.53
N ARG A 5 14.59 -7.78 -18.64
CA ARG A 5 13.65 -7.31 -17.61
C ARG A 5 13.99 -8.10 -16.35
N ARG A 6 14.54 -7.43 -15.35
CA ARG A 6 14.85 -8.03 -14.05
C ARG A 6 13.53 -8.50 -13.44
N LYS A 7 13.40 -9.82 -13.19
CA LYS A 7 12.30 -10.37 -12.38
C LYS A 7 12.43 -9.78 -10.98
N ILE A 8 11.48 -8.90 -10.62
CA ILE A 8 11.44 -8.18 -9.33
C ILE A 8 10.98 -9.12 -8.20
N GLU A 9 10.46 -10.31 -8.52
CA GLU A 9 9.91 -11.29 -7.57
C GLU A 9 10.89 -11.80 -6.50
N ASN A 10 12.20 -11.70 -6.69
CA ASN A 10 13.17 -12.37 -5.82
C ASN A 10 13.96 -11.45 -4.88
N GLU A 11 13.66 -10.16 -4.83
CA GLU A 11 14.23 -9.30 -3.80
C GLU A 11 13.21 -9.18 -2.67
N ASN A 12 13.55 -9.75 -1.52
CA ASN A 12 13.00 -9.45 -0.19
C ASN A 12 13.16 -7.95 0.10
N ARG A 13 12.54 -7.07 -0.70
CA ARG A 13 12.50 -5.63 -0.47
C ARG A 13 11.49 -5.44 0.65
N GLN A 14 11.96 -5.65 1.86
CA GLN A 14 11.25 -5.23 3.04
C GLN A 14 11.15 -3.71 2.96
N LEU A 15 9.92 -3.20 3.04
CA LEU A 15 9.72 -1.77 3.16
C LEU A 15 10.36 -1.35 4.49
N CYS A 16 11.32 -0.42 4.46
CA CYS A 16 11.90 0.11 5.69
C CYS A 16 10.76 0.71 6.53
N PRO A 17 10.61 0.33 7.83
CA PRO A 17 9.57 0.87 8.71
C PRO A 17 9.56 2.40 8.75
N GLU A 18 10.75 3.01 8.62
CA GLU A 18 10.95 4.45 8.53
C GLU A 18 10.20 5.12 7.37
N TRP A 19 9.92 4.40 6.28
CA TRP A 19 9.16 4.96 5.15
C TRP A 19 7.70 5.19 5.48
N MET A 20 7.18 4.53 6.52
CA MET A 20 5.84 4.81 7.03
C MET A 20 5.79 6.21 7.64
N ASP A 21 6.74 6.55 8.52
CA ASP A 21 6.81 7.85 9.17
C ASP A 21 7.21 8.98 8.18
N LEU A 22 8.20 8.70 7.33
CA LEU A 22 8.77 9.68 6.40
C LEU A 22 7.84 9.96 5.21
N TYR A 23 7.24 8.93 4.61
CA TYR A 23 6.54 9.04 3.32
C TYR A 23 5.09 8.57 3.36
N CYS A 24 4.59 8.09 4.51
CA CYS A 24 3.24 7.56 4.66
C CYS A 24 2.96 6.37 3.73
N PHE A 25 3.94 5.48 3.55
CA PHE A 25 3.79 4.25 2.78
C PHE A 25 3.70 3.03 3.68
N ILE A 26 2.90 2.06 3.24
CA ILE A 26 2.82 0.73 3.86
C ILE A 26 3.06 -0.34 2.80
N LEU A 27 3.53 -1.50 3.26
CA LEU A 27 3.58 -2.70 2.44
C LEU A 27 2.51 -3.67 2.95
N PRO A 28 1.48 -3.97 2.16
CA PRO A 28 0.50 -4.98 2.52
C PRO A 28 1.18 -6.34 2.78
N ASP A 29 0.70 -7.06 3.80
CA ASP A 29 1.22 -8.38 4.18
C ASP A 29 0.70 -9.45 3.22
N ARG A 30 1.25 -9.47 2.00
CA ARG A 30 0.98 -10.50 0.98
C ARG A 30 2.20 -10.66 0.07
N VAL A 31 2.40 -11.87 -0.42
CA VAL A 31 3.49 -12.18 -1.35
C VAL A 31 3.36 -11.31 -2.60
N GLY A 32 4.47 -10.65 -2.99
CA GLY A 32 4.49 -9.78 -4.17
C GLY A 32 3.72 -8.46 -4.03
N ALA A 33 3.38 -8.05 -2.80
CA ALA A 33 2.74 -6.76 -2.57
C ALA A 33 3.56 -5.58 -3.11
N LEU A 34 2.84 -4.59 -3.65
CA LEU A 34 3.39 -3.29 -3.98
C LEU A 34 3.19 -2.33 -2.81
N PRO A 35 4.13 -1.40 -2.58
CA PRO A 35 3.97 -0.35 -1.57
C PRO A 35 2.76 0.54 -1.92
N VAL A 36 1.95 0.86 -0.92
CA VAL A 36 0.73 1.68 -1.02
C VAL A 36 0.91 2.98 -0.27
N CYS A 37 0.56 4.11 -0.90
CA CYS A 37 0.50 5.40 -0.24
C CYS A 37 -0.77 5.50 0.60
N LEU A 38 -0.65 5.79 1.90
CA LEU A 38 -1.79 5.96 2.80
C LEU A 38 -2.57 7.27 2.58
N ILE A 39 -2.04 8.23 1.83
CA ILE A 39 -2.68 9.53 1.57
C ILE A 39 -3.72 9.41 0.46
N CYS A 40 -3.40 8.66 -0.60
CA CYS A 40 -4.26 8.52 -1.79
C CYS A 40 -4.58 7.07 -2.18
N ASN A 41 -4.11 6.07 -1.41
CA ASN A 41 -4.33 4.65 -1.65
C ASN A 41 -3.77 4.11 -2.98
N GLN A 42 -2.87 4.86 -3.65
CA GLN A 42 -2.21 4.43 -4.88
C GLN A 42 -0.98 3.56 -4.60
N THR A 43 -0.70 2.61 -5.50
CA THR A 43 0.49 1.75 -5.43
C THR A 43 1.65 2.32 -6.24
N VAL A 44 2.88 1.98 -5.83
CA VAL A 44 4.09 2.27 -6.62
C VAL A 44 4.69 0.96 -7.11
N ALA A 45 4.72 0.75 -8.42
CA ALA A 45 5.14 -0.50 -9.06
C ALA A 45 6.59 -0.91 -8.74
N VAL A 46 7.46 0.05 -8.47
CA VAL A 46 8.87 -0.19 -8.18
C VAL A 46 9.21 0.35 -6.80
N MET A 47 9.36 -0.56 -5.84
CA MET A 47 9.80 -0.26 -4.47
C MET A 47 11.25 0.21 -4.46
N LYS A 48 11.45 1.51 -4.71
CA LYS A 48 12.71 2.24 -4.59
C LYS A 48 12.42 3.56 -3.91
N VAL A 49 13.29 3.98 -3.00
CA VAL A 49 13.15 5.23 -2.24
C VAL A 49 12.89 6.44 -3.14
N PHE A 50 13.53 6.50 -4.31
CA PHE A 50 13.33 7.57 -5.29
C PHE A 50 11.87 7.66 -5.76
N ASN A 51 11.23 6.54 -6.10
CA ASN A 51 9.84 6.53 -6.56
C ASN A 51 8.87 6.87 -5.43
N ILE A 52 9.15 6.37 -4.22
CA ILE A 52 8.36 6.64 -3.02
C ILE A 52 8.42 8.13 -2.65
N LYS A 53 9.61 8.71 -2.61
CA LYS A 53 9.82 10.13 -2.32
C LYS A 53 9.15 11.02 -3.38
N ARG A 54 9.36 10.73 -4.67
CA ARG A 54 8.71 11.47 -5.77
C ARG A 54 7.19 11.40 -5.69
N HIS A 55 6.63 10.25 -5.30
CA HIS A 55 5.20 10.14 -5.06
C HIS A 55 4.78 10.98 -3.84
N TYR A 56 5.52 10.93 -2.73
CA TYR A 56 5.20 11.72 -1.54
C TYR A 56 5.22 13.23 -1.81
N GLU A 57 6.13 13.71 -2.67
CA GLU A 57 6.22 15.11 -3.09
C GLU A 57 4.99 15.64 -3.83
N THR A 58 4.10 14.77 -4.34
CA THR A 58 2.82 15.19 -4.92
C THR A 58 1.81 15.61 -3.83
N HIS A 59 2.03 15.19 -2.58
CA HIS A 59 1.17 15.45 -1.43
C HIS A 59 1.71 16.59 -0.55
N LYS A 60 2.15 17.70 -1.16
CA LYS A 60 2.75 18.85 -0.44
C LYS A 60 1.88 19.37 0.71
N SER A 61 0.57 19.49 0.46
CA SER A 61 -0.40 19.94 1.45
C SER A 61 -0.48 19.04 2.68
N PHE A 62 -0.16 17.75 2.54
CA PHE A 62 -0.07 16.84 3.67
C PHE A 62 1.20 17.12 4.49
N ALA A 63 2.35 17.31 3.84
CA ALA A 63 3.61 17.62 4.51
C ALA A 63 3.53 18.94 5.29
N GLU A 64 2.83 19.94 4.74
CA GLU A 64 2.58 21.24 5.39
C GLU A 64 1.65 21.11 6.61
N LYS A 65 0.55 20.36 6.50
CA LYS A 65 -0.42 20.16 7.60
C LYS A 65 0.11 19.23 8.69
N PHE A 66 0.98 18.29 8.35
CA PHE A 66 1.50 17.27 9.27
C PHE A 66 3.03 17.18 9.16
N PRO A 67 3.78 18.14 9.74
CA PRO A 67 5.23 18.16 9.65
C PRO A 67 5.89 16.92 10.28
N LEU A 68 7.07 16.56 9.77
CA LEU A 68 7.87 15.43 10.27
C LEU A 68 8.21 15.59 11.76
N GLY A 69 8.26 14.48 12.49
CA GLY A 69 8.60 14.45 13.92
C GLY A 69 7.48 14.92 14.86
N THR A 70 6.37 15.45 14.35
CA THR A 70 5.25 15.90 15.20
C THR A 70 4.40 14.74 15.69
N GLY A 71 3.88 14.84 16.92
CA GLY A 71 2.90 13.89 17.46
C GLY A 71 1.62 13.82 16.63
N LEU A 72 1.18 14.97 16.09
CA LEU A 72 0.03 15.07 15.20
C LEU A 72 0.18 14.20 13.95
N ARG A 73 1.38 14.20 13.35
CA ARG A 73 1.69 13.35 12.19
C ARG A 73 1.61 11.86 12.55
N LYS A 74 2.17 11.44 13.68
CA LYS A 74 2.10 10.04 14.15
C LYS A 74 0.64 9.58 14.30
N THR A 75 -0.18 10.38 14.98
CA THR A 75 -1.62 10.10 15.13
C THR A 75 -2.33 10.04 13.78
N LYS A 76 -1.99 10.93 12.85
CA LYS A 76 -2.60 10.95 11.51
C LYS A 76 -2.24 9.70 10.71
N ILE A 77 -0.98 9.28 10.74
CA ILE A 77 -0.50 8.08 10.05
C ILE A 77 -1.21 6.83 10.59
N GLU A 78 -1.31 6.69 11.91
CA GLU A 78 -2.01 5.56 12.52
C GLU A 78 -3.51 5.55 12.16
N ASN A 79 -4.16 6.71 12.12
CA ASN A 79 -5.54 6.81 11.63
C ASN A 79 -5.69 6.36 10.16
N LEU A 80 -4.77 6.79 9.28
CA LEU A 80 -4.82 6.39 7.87
C LEU A 80 -4.57 4.88 7.70
N LYS A 81 -3.65 4.32 8.50
CA LYS A 81 -3.36 2.89 8.53
C LYS A 81 -4.56 2.07 9.00
N MET A 82 -5.24 2.51 10.06
CA MET A 82 -6.46 1.85 10.54
C MET A 82 -7.57 1.91 9.49
N LYS A 83 -7.81 3.08 8.88
CA LYS A 83 -8.78 3.22 7.79
C LYS A 83 -8.46 2.31 6.60
N TYR A 84 -7.18 2.22 6.22
CA TYR A 84 -6.74 1.32 5.16
C TYR A 84 -7.05 -0.14 5.52
N LYS A 85 -6.65 -0.60 6.72
CA LYS A 85 -6.90 -1.97 7.17
C LYS A 85 -8.38 -2.32 7.12
N SER A 86 -9.24 -1.48 7.71
CA SER A 86 -10.69 -1.69 7.71
C SER A 86 -11.25 -1.78 6.29
N ALA A 87 -10.87 -0.86 5.39
CA ALA A 87 -11.33 -0.88 4.00
C ALA A 87 -10.87 -2.15 3.25
N THR A 88 -9.61 -2.55 3.42
CA THR A 88 -9.08 -3.76 2.77
C THR A 88 -9.72 -5.04 3.30
N GLN A 89 -10.03 -5.09 4.59
CA GLN A 89 -10.67 -6.23 5.21
C GLN A 89 -12.09 -6.41 4.67
N ILE A 90 -12.89 -5.33 4.65
CA ILE A 90 -14.26 -5.35 4.09
C ILE A 90 -14.24 -5.80 2.62
N LEU A 91 -13.33 -5.25 1.82
CA LEU A 91 -13.21 -5.62 0.41
C LEU A 91 -12.83 -7.11 0.23
N SER A 92 -11.90 -7.62 1.03
CA SER A 92 -11.49 -9.02 0.96
C SER A 92 -12.62 -9.98 1.34
N GLN A 93 -13.45 -9.61 2.32
CA GLN A 93 -14.62 -10.40 2.74
C GLN A 93 -15.67 -10.44 1.63
N ALA A 94 -16.05 -9.29 1.09
CA ALA A 94 -17.02 -9.19 0.01
C ALA A 94 -16.60 -10.01 -1.23
N MET A 95 -15.32 -9.94 -1.62
CA MET A 95 -14.80 -10.73 -2.74
C MET A 95 -14.85 -12.24 -2.47
N THR A 96 -14.56 -12.66 -1.24
CA THR A 96 -14.61 -14.07 -0.84
C THR A 96 -16.04 -14.61 -0.88
N GLU A 97 -17.02 -13.83 -0.45
CA GLU A 97 -18.44 -14.20 -0.50
C GLU A 97 -18.93 -14.33 -1.94
N GLN A 98 -18.58 -13.38 -2.81
CA GLN A 98 -18.89 -13.44 -4.24
C GLN A 98 -18.30 -14.69 -4.91
N GLN A 99 -17.06 -15.05 -4.59
CA GLN A 99 -16.42 -16.27 -5.11
C GLN A 99 -17.16 -17.55 -4.68
N LYS A 100 -17.56 -17.65 -3.41
CA LYS A 100 -18.33 -18.79 -2.90
C LYS A 100 -19.69 -18.92 -3.56
N CYS A 101 -20.42 -17.81 -3.72
CA CYS A 101 -21.70 -17.79 -4.42
C CYS A 101 -21.55 -18.24 -5.88
N ALA A 102 -20.57 -17.70 -6.60
CA ALA A 102 -20.31 -18.07 -7.99
C ALA A 102 -19.97 -19.56 -8.14
N GLN A 103 -19.12 -20.10 -7.26
CA GLN A 103 -18.80 -21.53 -7.26
C GLN A 103 -20.05 -22.40 -6.99
N ALA A 104 -20.89 -22.03 -6.03
CA ALA A 104 -22.12 -22.76 -5.73
C ALA A 104 -23.08 -22.77 -6.92
N SER A 105 -23.26 -21.64 -7.61
CA SER A 105 -24.09 -21.57 -8.82
C SER A 105 -23.59 -22.47 -9.95
N LEU A 106 -22.27 -22.60 -10.11
CA LEU A 106 -21.65 -23.48 -11.11
C LEU A 106 -21.81 -24.98 -10.80
N GLN A 107 -21.99 -25.36 -9.53
CA GLN A 107 -22.19 -26.77 -9.13
C GLN A 107 -23.65 -27.22 -9.25
N ILE A 108 -24.59 -26.28 -9.38
CA ILE A 108 -26.03 -26.56 -9.50
C ILE A 108 -26.47 -26.63 -10.98
N SER A 109 -25.58 -26.31 -11.93
CA SER A 109 -25.83 -26.39 -13.38
C SER A 109 -25.34 -27.69 -14.01
#